data_AF-A0AAV4XZM0-F1
#
_entry.id   AF-A0AAV4XZM0-F1
#
_cell.length_a   1.000
_cell.length_b   1.000
_cell.length_c   1.000
_cell.angle_alpha   90.00
_cell.angle_beta   90.00
_cell.angle_gamma   90.00
#
_symmetry.space_group_name_H-M   'P 1'
#
loop_
_entity.id
_entity.type
_entity.pdbx_description
1 polymer ?
#
loop_
_entity_poly.entity_id
_entity_poly.type
_entity_poly.pdbx_seq_one_letter_code
_entity_poly.pdbx_strand_id
1 'polypeptide(L)'
;MSCYKNGRHPVIDKICTTTFIPNNAFLCEEMNFIVLTGANMSGKSTYLKQLAVLQIMAQMGSYIPAEFASFRIADQILTRMGSNSDIEKNYSTFYATGVVLCSTHFTQLTHLASVYPNVENYHFKVDYVVDESMGCSCNFTHVLTPGPCKEKYYGIKIAEISTMPQSIVSDAKSLLMFGLKKQDMNLIFSTCEENKEKLNL
;
A
#
# COMPACT_ATOMS: atom_id res chain seq x y z
N MET A 1 -19.48 10.12 4.00
CA MET A 1 -18.05 10.24 4.36
C MET A 1 -17.71 9.36 5.56
N SER A 2 -16.62 8.60 5.52
CA SER A 2 -16.05 7.87 6.66
C SER A 2 -14.64 8.38 6.97
N CYS A 3 -14.38 8.84 8.18
CA CYS A 3 -13.06 9.29 8.60
C CYS A 3 -12.83 9.01 10.09
N TYR A 4 -11.58 8.77 10.46
CA TYR A 4 -11.18 8.70 11.86
C TYR A 4 -9.76 9.20 12.08
N LYS A 5 -9.52 9.72 13.28
CA LYS A 5 -8.24 10.24 13.74
C LYS A 5 -7.69 9.36 14.86
N ASN A 6 -6.41 9.01 14.76
CA ASN A 6 -5.68 8.18 15.71
C ASN A 6 -6.39 6.85 16.02
N GLY A 7 -6.92 6.19 14.99
CA GLY A 7 -7.62 4.91 15.14
C GLY A 7 -6.66 3.77 15.43
N ARG A 8 -7.09 2.87 16.30
CA ARG A 8 -6.33 1.69 16.74
C ARG A 8 -7.06 0.41 16.40
N HIS A 9 -6.31 -0.66 16.13
CA HIS A 9 -6.91 -1.96 15.90
C HIS A 9 -7.32 -2.57 17.25
N PRO A 10 -8.63 -2.80 17.54
CA PRO A 10 -9.11 -3.12 18.89
C PRO A 10 -8.50 -4.38 19.49
N VAL A 11 -8.24 -5.40 18.66
CA VAL A 11 -7.61 -6.65 19.09
C VAL A 11 -6.09 -6.52 19.20
N ILE A 12 -5.41 -6.07 18.14
CA ILE A 12 -3.94 -5.97 18.11
C ILE A 12 -3.44 -4.98 19.17
N ASP A 13 -4.13 -3.86 19.43
CA ASP A 13 -3.78 -2.88 20.47
C ASP A 13 -3.76 -3.50 21.89
N LYS A 14 -4.48 -4.61 22.11
CA LYS A 14 -4.49 -5.33 23.40
C LYS A 14 -3.52 -6.50 23.48
N ILE A 15 -3.24 -7.15 22.35
CA ILE A 15 -2.39 -8.34 22.29
C ILE A 15 -0.91 -7.98 22.07
N CYS A 16 -0.66 -6.86 21.39
CA CYS A 16 0.70 -6.46 21.05
C CYS A 16 1.48 -6.08 22.31
N THR A 17 2.64 -6.72 22.50
CA THR A 17 3.57 -6.43 23.61
C THR A 17 4.29 -5.09 23.41
N THR A 18 4.40 -4.64 22.15
CA THR A 18 4.98 -3.36 21.77
C THR A 18 3.88 -2.29 21.58
N THR A 19 4.26 -1.02 21.67
CA THR A 19 3.34 0.11 21.52
C THR A 19 2.69 0.10 20.13
N PHE A 20 1.36 -0.01 20.08
CA PHE A 20 0.60 0.10 18.83
C PHE A 20 0.62 1.53 18.29
N ILE A 21 0.84 1.69 16.99
CA ILE A 21 0.94 2.99 16.34
C ILE A 21 -0.41 3.33 15.68
N PRO A 22 -1.14 4.33 16.21
CA PRO A 22 -2.43 4.72 15.67
C PRO A 22 -2.26 5.38 14.30
N ASN A 23 -3.22 5.15 13.41
CA ASN A 23 -3.23 5.73 12.08
C ASN A 23 -4.53 6.49 11.83
N ASN A 24 -4.52 7.42 10.88
CA ASN A 24 -5.71 8.13 10.44
C ASN A 24 -6.29 7.45 9.20
N ALA A 25 -7.59 7.60 8.96
CA ALA A 25 -8.19 7.27 7.68
C ALA A 25 -9.17 8.36 7.27
N PHE A 26 -9.18 8.65 5.97
CA PHE A 26 -10.09 9.59 5.36
C PHE A 26 -10.63 8.96 4.08
N LEU A 27 -11.94 8.74 4.04
CA LEU A 27 -12.66 8.11 2.93
C LEU A 27 -13.88 8.97 2.60
N CYS A 28 -13.82 9.67 1.48
CA CYS A 28 -14.95 10.45 0.97
C CYS A 28 -15.43 9.91 -0.38
N GLU A 29 -16.54 10.43 -0.89
CA GLU A 29 -17.08 9.96 -2.16
C GLU A 29 -16.22 10.43 -3.34
N GLU A 30 -15.55 11.58 -3.16
CA GLU A 30 -14.59 12.14 -4.10
C GLU A 30 -13.26 11.37 -4.08
N MET A 31 -12.88 10.80 -2.93
CA MET A 31 -11.68 9.99 -2.73
C MET A 31 -12.07 8.56 -2.36
N ASN A 32 -12.62 7.86 -3.34
CA ASN A 32 -13.19 6.53 -3.16
C ASN A 32 -12.23 5.39 -3.52
N PHE A 33 -11.01 5.67 -3.96
CA PHE A 33 -10.04 4.62 -4.29
C PHE A 33 -8.67 4.91 -3.66
N ILE A 34 -8.25 4.05 -2.73
CA ILE A 34 -6.97 4.19 -2.03
C ILE A 34 -6.02 3.06 -2.43
N VAL A 35 -4.85 3.43 -2.92
CA VAL A 35 -3.73 2.53 -3.18
C VAL A 35 -2.76 2.59 -1.99
N LEU A 36 -2.63 1.48 -1.27
CA LEU A 36 -1.71 1.31 -0.15
C LEU A 36 -0.46 0.57 -0.61
N THR A 37 0.69 1.22 -0.48
CA THR A 37 2.00 0.64 -0.79
C THR A 37 2.89 0.54 0.46
N GLY A 38 4.00 -0.19 0.34
CA GLY A 38 4.99 -0.33 1.42
C GLY A 38 5.53 -1.75 1.56
N ALA A 39 6.56 -1.90 2.39
CA ALA A 39 7.25 -3.16 2.59
C ALA A 39 6.36 -4.27 3.18
N ASN A 40 6.73 -5.53 2.98
CA ASN A 40 6.15 -6.61 3.77
C ASN A 40 6.39 -6.35 5.25
N MET A 41 5.44 -6.75 6.11
CA MET A 41 5.43 -6.43 7.54
C MET A 41 5.20 -4.95 7.90
N SER A 42 5.08 -4.03 6.94
CA SER A 42 4.89 -2.59 7.25
C SER A 42 3.56 -2.25 7.95
N GLY A 43 2.59 -3.18 7.99
CA GLY A 43 1.29 -2.97 8.64
C GLY A 43 0.10 -2.80 7.69
N LYS A 44 0.28 -2.93 6.36
CA LYS A 44 -0.80 -2.81 5.36
C LYS A 44 -2.04 -3.64 5.68
N SER A 45 -1.87 -4.95 5.91
CA SER A 45 -2.99 -5.85 6.20
C SER A 45 -3.64 -5.55 7.56
N THR A 46 -2.85 -5.13 8.55
CA THR A 46 -3.37 -4.71 9.86
C THR A 46 -4.23 -3.47 9.73
N TYR A 47 -3.81 -2.49 8.92
CA TYR A 47 -4.57 -1.28 8.67
C TYR A 47 -5.88 -1.54 7.90
N LEU A 48 -5.85 -2.40 6.87
CA LEU A 48 -7.07 -2.80 6.15
C LEU A 48 -8.07 -3.51 7.08
N LYS A 49 -7.58 -4.43 7.93
CA LYS A 49 -8.42 -5.10 8.93
C LYS A 49 -8.96 -4.13 9.97
N GLN A 50 -8.14 -3.20 10.44
CA GLN A 50 -8.55 -2.16 11.38
C GLN A 50 -9.73 -1.37 10.82
N LEU A 51 -9.63 -0.86 9.59
CA LEU A 51 -10.70 -0.13 8.91
C LEU A 51 -12.03 -0.90 8.90
N ALA A 52 -11.98 -2.18 8.51
CA ALA A 52 -13.16 -3.03 8.45
C ALA A 52 -13.78 -3.25 9.84
N VAL A 53 -12.96 -3.54 10.86
CA VAL A 53 -13.45 -3.77 12.22
C VAL A 53 -14.02 -2.48 12.83
N LEU A 54 -13.38 -1.33 12.64
CA LEU A 54 -13.91 -0.05 13.15
C LEU A 54 -15.25 0.31 12.49
N GLN A 55 -15.41 0.05 11.19
CA GLN A 55 -16.69 0.23 10.49
C GLN A 55 -17.80 -0.66 11.07
N ILE A 56 -17.49 -1.93 11.36
CA ILE A 56 -18.45 -2.86 11.98
C ILE A 56 -18.83 -2.37 13.39
N MET A 57 -17.85 -2.02 14.21
CA MET A 57 -18.10 -1.50 15.56
C MET A 57 -18.99 -0.26 15.55
N ALA A 58 -18.76 0.65 14.59
CA ALA A 58 -19.59 1.84 14.41
C ALA A 58 -21.05 1.49 14.12
N GLN A 59 -21.30 0.58 13.16
CA GLN A 59 -22.67 0.18 12.79
C GLN A 59 -23.38 -0.67 13.85
N MET A 60 -22.63 -1.32 14.74
CA MET A 60 -23.18 -1.99 15.93
C MET A 60 -23.55 -1.01 17.05
N GLY A 61 -23.19 0.28 16.93
CA GLY A 61 -23.37 1.27 18.00
C GLY A 61 -22.37 1.12 19.15
N SER A 62 -21.22 0.47 18.91
CA SER A 62 -20.16 0.30 19.90
C SER A 62 -19.18 1.48 19.88
N TYR A 63 -18.51 1.69 21.01
CA TYR A 63 -17.44 2.70 21.12
C TYR A 63 -16.25 2.33 20.23
N ILE A 64 -15.71 3.31 19.52
CA ILE A 64 -14.64 3.13 18.55
C ILE A 64 -13.31 3.58 19.16
N PRO A 65 -12.24 2.76 19.14
CA PRO A 65 -10.92 3.13 19.67
C PRO A 65 -10.18 4.12 18.74
N ALA A 66 -10.65 5.36 18.72
CA ALA A 66 -10.09 6.50 17.98
C ALA A 66 -10.30 7.79 18.77
N GLU A 67 -9.54 8.85 18.48
CA GLU A 67 -9.75 10.18 19.06
C GLU A 67 -11.03 10.82 18.51
N PHE A 68 -11.26 10.64 17.22
CA PHE A 68 -12.46 11.06 16.51
C PHE A 68 -12.79 10.00 15.46
N ALA A 69 -14.08 9.72 15.28
CA ALA A 69 -14.54 8.79 14.27
C ALA A 69 -15.93 9.18 13.77
N SER A 70 -16.09 9.21 12.46
CA SER A 70 -17.35 9.36 11.76
C SER A 70 -17.39 8.30 10.67
N PHE A 71 -18.41 7.46 10.64
CA PHE A 71 -18.55 6.42 9.63
C PHE A 71 -19.88 6.57 8.90
N ARG A 72 -19.85 6.47 7.57
CA ARG A 72 -21.08 6.30 6.79
C ARG A 72 -21.65 4.90 7.05
N ILE A 73 -22.97 4.75 6.90
CA ILE A 73 -23.58 3.43 6.89
C ILE A 73 -23.07 2.70 5.64
N ALA A 74 -22.46 1.53 5.84
CA ALA A 74 -22.02 0.67 4.75
C ALA A 74 -23.02 -0.48 4.59
N ASP A 75 -23.48 -0.70 3.36
CA ASP A 75 -24.38 -1.81 3.06
C ASP A 75 -23.65 -3.15 3.10
N GLN A 76 -22.40 -3.16 2.60
CA GLN A 76 -21.57 -4.35 2.49
C GLN A 76 -20.09 -4.01 2.70
N ILE A 77 -19.38 -4.89 3.40
CA ILE A 77 -17.92 -4.85 3.52
C ILE A 77 -17.37 -6.07 2.78
N LEU A 78 -16.74 -5.83 1.63
CA LEU A 78 -16.18 -6.87 0.78
C LEU A 78 -14.67 -6.90 0.98
N THR A 79 -14.12 -8.07 1.34
CA THR A 79 -12.68 -8.23 1.52
C THR A 79 -12.15 -9.33 0.61
N ARG A 80 -11.09 -9.02 -0.13
CA ARG A 80 -10.27 -10.02 -0.83
C ARG A 80 -8.84 -9.92 -0.32
N MET A 81 -8.46 -10.82 0.57
CA MET A 81 -7.09 -10.92 1.09
C MET A 81 -6.64 -12.38 1.01
N GLY A 82 -5.94 -12.75 -0.07
CA GLY A 82 -5.44 -14.12 -0.26
C GLY A 82 -4.94 -14.40 -1.69
N SER A 83 -3.99 -15.33 -1.81
CA SER A 83 -3.38 -15.81 -3.07
C SER A 83 -4.24 -16.78 -3.87
N ASN A 84 -5.39 -17.20 -3.34
CA ASN A 84 -6.27 -18.15 -4.02
C ASN A 84 -7.37 -17.37 -4.73
N SER A 85 -7.17 -17.18 -6.02
CA SER A 85 -8.10 -16.54 -6.94
C SER A 85 -9.19 -17.51 -7.36
N ASP A 86 -10.36 -17.44 -6.74
CA ASP A 86 -11.58 -17.92 -7.38
C ASP A 86 -12.14 -16.80 -8.26
N ILE A 87 -12.00 -17.00 -9.57
CA ILE A 87 -12.46 -16.10 -10.62
C ILE A 87 -13.99 -16.22 -10.85
N GLU A 88 -14.66 -17.14 -10.16
CA GLU A 88 -16.06 -17.54 -10.43
C GLU A 88 -17.14 -16.67 -9.79
N LYS A 89 -16.79 -15.57 -9.09
CA LYS A 89 -17.81 -14.61 -8.65
C LYS A 89 -17.91 -13.47 -9.65
N ASN A 90 -18.84 -13.63 -10.59
CA ASN A 90 -19.32 -12.66 -11.58
C ASN A 90 -19.99 -11.42 -10.95
N TYR A 91 -19.38 -10.82 -9.92
CA TYR A 91 -19.74 -9.51 -9.42
C TYR A 91 -18.65 -8.54 -9.87
N SER A 92 -18.97 -7.72 -10.87
CA SER A 92 -18.17 -6.57 -11.24
C SER A 92 -18.12 -5.58 -10.07
N THR A 93 -17.16 -5.75 -9.17
CA THR A 93 -16.79 -4.75 -8.14
C THR A 93 -16.38 -3.40 -8.72
N PHE A 94 -16.21 -3.31 -10.05
CA PHE A 94 -15.77 -2.12 -10.76
C PHE A 94 -16.87 -1.06 -10.94
N TYR A 95 -18.15 -1.42 -10.79
CA TYR A 95 -19.27 -0.46 -10.88
C TYR A 95 -19.72 0.08 -9.51
N ALA A 96 -19.04 -0.31 -8.43
CA ALA A 96 -19.48 0.02 -7.09
C ALA A 96 -19.22 1.50 -6.79
N THR A 97 -20.28 2.26 -6.49
CA THR A 97 -20.29 3.55 -5.78
C THR A 97 -19.65 3.50 -4.38
N GLY A 98 -18.90 2.44 -4.07
CA GLY A 98 -18.27 2.16 -2.80
C GLY A 98 -16.83 2.69 -2.72
N VAL A 99 -16.29 2.62 -1.51
CA VAL A 99 -14.89 2.96 -1.24
C VAL A 99 -14.05 1.69 -1.38
N VAL A 100 -12.98 1.77 -2.16
CA VAL A 100 -12.06 0.67 -2.44
C VAL A 100 -10.70 0.98 -1.82
N LEU A 101 -10.17 0.03 -1.06
CA LEU A 101 -8.79 0.08 -0.57
C LEU A 101 -8.03 -1.13 -1.10
N CYS A 102 -6.91 -0.88 -1.76
CA CYS A 102 -6.09 -1.92 -2.36
C CYS A 102 -4.66 -1.84 -1.82
N SER A 103 -4.20 -2.90 -1.14
CA SER A 103 -2.79 -3.04 -0.81
C SER A 103 -2.03 -3.73 -1.93
N THR A 104 -0.95 -3.11 -2.41
CA THR A 104 -0.17 -3.64 -3.53
C THR A 104 1.35 -3.47 -3.33
N HIS A 105 2.10 -4.35 -3.97
CA HIS A 105 3.54 -4.23 -4.17
C HIS A 105 3.89 -3.66 -5.55
N PHE A 106 2.91 -3.54 -6.45
CA PHE A 106 3.10 -2.99 -7.78
C PHE A 106 3.16 -1.47 -7.71
N THR A 107 4.37 -0.94 -7.84
CA THR A 107 4.61 0.51 -7.87
C THR A 107 3.94 1.18 -9.07
N GLN A 108 3.73 0.45 -10.17
CA GLN A 108 3.08 0.97 -11.37
C GLN A 108 1.64 1.43 -11.10
N LEU A 109 0.92 0.76 -10.18
CA LEU A 109 -0.44 1.15 -9.82
C LEU A 109 -0.50 2.52 -9.14
N THR A 110 0.61 3.02 -8.60
CA THR A 110 0.64 4.37 -8.03
C THR A 110 0.45 5.46 -9.08
N HIS A 111 0.74 5.18 -10.35
CA HIS A 111 0.48 6.11 -11.46
C HIS A 111 -1.00 6.31 -11.75
N LEU A 112 -1.90 5.45 -11.24
CA LEU A 112 -3.35 5.64 -11.37
C LEU A 112 -3.82 6.95 -10.73
N ALA A 113 -3.18 7.38 -9.64
CA ALA A 113 -3.46 8.66 -9.00
C ALA A 113 -3.15 9.88 -9.91
N SER A 114 -2.34 9.70 -10.95
CA SER A 114 -2.06 10.74 -11.94
C SER A 114 -3.11 10.80 -13.06
N VAL A 115 -3.84 9.70 -13.28
CA VAL A 115 -4.86 9.57 -14.34
C VAL A 115 -6.26 9.86 -13.78
N TYR A 116 -6.53 9.43 -12.55
CA TYR A 116 -7.84 9.50 -11.92
C TYR A 116 -7.80 10.37 -10.65
N PRO A 117 -8.58 11.46 -10.58
CA PRO A 117 -8.52 12.41 -9.46
C PRO A 117 -9.09 11.84 -8.15
N ASN A 118 -9.89 10.79 -8.22
CA ASN A 118 -10.48 10.09 -7.07
C ASN A 118 -9.59 8.99 -6.48
N VAL A 119 -8.38 8.81 -7.02
CA VAL A 119 -7.40 7.83 -6.58
C VAL A 119 -6.34 8.51 -5.72
N GLU A 120 -6.22 8.08 -4.47
CA GLU A 120 -5.15 8.53 -3.57
C GLU A 120 -4.12 7.43 -3.30
N ASN A 121 -2.85 7.82 -3.25
CA ASN A 121 -1.76 6.94 -2.83
C ASN A 121 -1.41 7.19 -1.37
N TYR A 122 -1.20 6.10 -0.64
CA TYR A 122 -0.54 6.12 0.65
C TYR A 122 0.54 5.05 0.72
N HIS A 123 1.50 5.24 1.59
CA HIS A 123 2.52 4.25 1.88
C HIS A 123 2.86 4.18 3.35
N PHE A 124 3.32 3.02 3.79
CA PHE A 124 3.88 2.86 5.14
C PHE A 124 5.36 3.24 5.13
N LYS A 125 5.74 4.14 6.04
CA LYS A 125 7.12 4.60 6.19
C LYS A 125 8.01 3.50 6.79
N VAL A 126 9.22 3.39 6.25
CA VAL A 126 10.28 2.52 6.75
C VAL A 126 11.49 3.40 7.06
N ASP A 127 12.06 3.23 8.25
CA ASP A 127 13.26 3.95 8.68
C ASP A 127 14.44 2.98 8.73
N TYR A 128 15.58 3.40 8.20
CA TYR A 128 16.82 2.62 8.20
C TYR A 128 17.80 3.26 9.19
N VAL A 129 18.21 2.50 10.20
CA VAL A 129 19.17 2.95 11.20
C VAL A 129 20.49 2.25 10.91
N VAL A 130 21.54 3.02 10.63
CA VAL A 130 22.88 2.49 10.45
C VAL A 130 23.62 2.64 11.76
N ASP A 131 23.81 1.52 12.47
CA ASP A 131 24.66 1.51 13.67
C ASP A 131 26.09 1.17 13.25
N GLU A 132 27.03 2.06 13.56
CA GLU A 132 28.46 1.88 13.25
C GLU A 132 29.06 0.61 13.89
N SER A 133 28.42 0.06 14.93
CA SER A 133 28.90 -1.11 15.68
C SER A 133 28.15 -2.42 15.39
N MET A 134 26.88 -2.36 14.97
CA MET A 134 25.99 -3.55 14.83
C MET A 134 25.42 -3.73 13.42
N GLY A 135 25.78 -2.86 12.48
CA GLY A 135 25.30 -2.92 11.10
C GLY A 135 24.06 -2.07 10.85
N CYS A 136 23.52 -2.14 9.63
CA CYS A 136 22.29 -1.44 9.28
C CYS A 136 21.08 -2.27 9.74
N SER A 137 20.09 -1.64 10.37
CA SER A 137 18.83 -2.25 10.78
C SER A 137 17.64 -1.52 10.14
N CYS A 138 16.58 -2.27 9.84
CA CYS A 138 15.37 -1.74 9.21
C CYS A 138 14.25 -1.69 10.24
N ASN A 139 13.81 -0.48 10.61
CA ASN A 139 12.71 -0.27 11.53
C ASN A 139 11.40 0.02 10.77
N PHE A 140 10.41 -0.86 10.93
CA PHE A 140 9.08 -0.64 10.37
C PHE A 140 8.28 0.27 11.29
N THR A 141 8.14 1.53 10.89
CA THR A 141 7.47 2.54 11.73
C THR A 141 5.97 2.33 11.86
N HIS A 142 5.34 1.53 11.00
CA HIS A 142 3.88 1.37 10.93
C HIS A 142 3.08 2.67 10.75
N VAL A 143 3.74 3.79 10.44
CA VAL A 143 3.11 5.08 10.18
C VAL A 143 2.68 5.13 8.71
N LEU A 144 1.40 5.40 8.49
CA LEU A 144 0.83 5.65 7.18
C LEU A 144 1.08 7.11 6.77
N THR A 145 1.68 7.32 5.60
CA THR A 145 1.97 8.64 5.04
C THR A 145 1.34 8.80 3.65
N PRO A 146 0.79 9.98 3.32
CA PRO A 146 0.22 10.23 2.01
C PRO A 146 1.31 10.28 0.93
N GLY A 147 0.92 9.94 -0.30
CA GLY A 147 1.77 9.88 -1.47
C GLY A 147 2.31 8.48 -1.78
N PRO A 148 2.87 8.29 -2.99
CA PRO A 148 3.49 7.04 -3.38
C PRO A 148 4.78 6.78 -2.60
N CYS A 149 5.12 5.51 -2.39
CA CYS A 149 6.39 5.13 -1.81
C CYS A 149 7.56 5.62 -2.69
N LYS A 150 8.41 6.50 -2.16
CA LYS A 150 9.61 7.00 -2.86
C LYS A 150 10.70 5.95 -2.96
N GLU A 151 10.71 5.00 -2.01
CA GLU A 151 11.76 4.00 -1.92
C GLU A 151 11.49 2.83 -2.85
N LYS A 152 12.25 2.80 -3.94
CA LYS A 152 12.25 1.66 -4.86
C LYS A 152 13.11 0.53 -4.27
N TYR A 153 12.67 -0.70 -4.49
CA TYR A 153 13.45 -1.92 -4.20
C TYR A 153 13.84 -2.11 -2.73
N TYR A 154 12.93 -1.79 -1.81
CA TYR A 154 13.12 -2.05 -0.38
C TYR A 154 13.52 -3.51 -0.08
N GLY A 155 13.10 -4.48 -0.91
CA GLY A 155 13.45 -5.88 -0.74
C GLY A 155 14.97 -6.15 -0.83
N ILE A 156 15.67 -5.47 -1.74
CA ILE A 156 17.13 -5.58 -1.84
C ILE A 156 17.79 -4.86 -0.67
N LYS A 157 17.26 -3.69 -0.25
CA LYS A 157 17.75 -2.99 0.95
C LYS A 157 17.62 -3.84 2.21
N ILE A 158 16.48 -4.53 2.37
CA ILE A 158 16.26 -5.47 3.49
C ILE A 158 17.20 -6.67 3.36
N ALA A 159 17.43 -7.20 2.15
CA ALA A 159 18.36 -8.30 1.94
C ALA A 159 19.80 -7.90 2.31
N GLU A 160 20.23 -6.68 2.00
CA GLU A 160 21.54 -6.13 2.37
C GLU A 160 21.74 -5.98 3.88
N ILE A 161 20.66 -5.66 4.59
CA ILE A 161 20.59 -5.57 6.05
C ILE A 161 20.52 -6.96 6.71
N SER A 162 20.02 -7.95 5.98
CA SER A 162 19.90 -9.32 6.48
C SER A 162 21.22 -10.09 6.40
N THR A 163 21.23 -11.32 6.93
CA THR A 163 22.38 -12.22 6.88
C THR A 163 22.63 -12.86 5.50
N MET A 164 22.14 -12.23 4.42
CA MET A 164 22.32 -12.71 3.06
C MET A 164 23.78 -12.52 2.60
N PRO A 165 24.37 -13.49 1.87
CA PRO A 165 25.69 -13.32 1.28
C PRO A 165 25.77 -12.10 0.36
N GLN A 166 26.81 -11.28 0.54
CA GLN A 166 27.00 -10.05 -0.24
C GLN A 166 27.20 -10.32 -1.75
N SER A 167 27.67 -11.51 -2.12
CA SER A 167 27.72 -11.95 -3.52
C SER A 167 26.32 -11.96 -4.15
N ILE A 168 25.34 -12.56 -3.46
CA ILE A 168 23.95 -12.67 -3.93
C ILE A 168 23.29 -11.29 -4.00
N VAL A 169 23.52 -10.43 -3.00
CA VAL A 169 22.97 -9.07 -2.98
C VAL A 169 23.55 -8.25 -4.14
N SER A 170 24.84 -8.38 -4.43
CA SER A 170 25.52 -7.70 -5.54
C SER A 170 25.00 -8.17 -6.91
N ASP A 171 24.79 -9.48 -7.07
CA ASP A 171 24.22 -10.06 -8.29
C ASP A 171 22.77 -9.58 -8.51
N ALA A 172 21.96 -9.56 -7.45
CA ALA A 172 20.60 -9.05 -7.49
C ALA A 172 20.54 -7.55 -7.87
N LYS A 173 21.45 -6.73 -7.33
CA LYS A 173 21.59 -5.31 -7.72
C LYS A 173 21.96 -5.16 -9.19
N SER A 174 22.84 -6.03 -9.70
CA SER A 174 23.29 -6.03 -11.09
C SER A 174 22.14 -6.36 -12.06
N LEU A 175 21.38 -7.42 -11.76
CA LEU A 175 20.19 -7.82 -12.52
C LEU A 175 19.11 -6.74 -12.52
N LEU A 176 18.95 -6.05 -11.39
CA LEU A 176 18.00 -4.96 -11.27
C LEU A 176 18.36 -3.79 -12.19
N MET A 177 19.63 -3.39 -12.20
CA MET A 177 20.12 -2.33 -13.09
C MET A 177 19.99 -2.71 -14.57
N PHE A 178 20.20 -3.98 -14.90
CA PHE A 178 19.98 -4.48 -16.26
C PHE A 178 18.50 -4.42 -16.67
N GLY A 179 17.58 -4.84 -15.79
CA GLY A 179 16.14 -4.79 -16.02
C GLY A 179 15.61 -3.37 -16.21
N LEU A 180 16.10 -2.40 -15.43
CA LEU A 180 15.75 -0.98 -15.55
C LEU A 180 16.13 -0.40 -16.92
N LYS A 181 17.36 -0.64 -17.38
CA LYS A 181 17.82 -0.19 -18.70
C LYS A 181 16.96 -0.75 -19.84
N LYS A 182 16.44 -1.97 -19.68
CA LYS A 182 15.57 -2.62 -20.66
C LYS A 182 14.15 -2.03 -20.67
N GLN A 183 13.65 -1.60 -19.52
CA GLN A 183 12.35 -0.90 -19.43
C GLN A 183 12.43 0.50 -20.05
N ASP A 184 13.51 1.24 -19.83
CA ASP A 184 13.72 2.54 -20.47
C ASP A 184 13.87 2.41 -21.99
N MET A 185 14.58 1.38 -22.48
CA MET A 185 14.66 1.06 -23.91
C MET A 185 13.28 0.73 -24.50
N ASN A 186 12.48 -0.11 -23.84
CA ASN A 186 11.14 -0.45 -24.32
C ASN A 186 10.18 0.76 -24.32
N LEU A 187 10.30 1.69 -23.37
CA LEU A 187 9.54 2.94 -23.38
C LEU A 187 9.90 3.82 -24.59
N ILE A 188 11.20 3.90 -24.92
CA ILE A 188 11.69 4.62 -26.11
C ILE A 188 11.15 3.96 -27.39
N PHE A 189 11.15 2.63 -27.47
CA PHE A 189 10.60 1.91 -28.63
C PHE A 189 9.08 2.08 -28.77
N SER A 190 8.31 2.05 -27.68
CA SER A 190 6.84 2.27 -27.75
C SER A 190 6.48 3.70 -28.16
N THR A 191 7.24 4.72 -27.69
CA THR A 191 7.04 6.11 -28.17
C THR A 191 7.44 6.32 -29.62
N CYS A 192 8.36 5.50 -30.16
CA CYS A 192 8.75 5.55 -31.57
C CYS A 192 7.71 4.87 -32.48
N GLU A 193 6.98 3.86 -31.98
CA GLU A 193 5.89 3.22 -32.73
C GLU A 193 4.62 4.07 -32.77
N GLU A 194 4.21 4.70 -31.67
CA GLU A 194 3.06 5.63 -31.65
C GLU A 194 3.26 6.87 -32.54
N ASN A 195 4.50 7.32 -32.74
CA ASN A 195 4.81 8.45 -33.62
C ASN A 195 4.88 8.07 -35.11
N LYS A 196 4.98 6.79 -35.46
CA LYS A 196 4.91 6.33 -36.86
C LYS A 196 3.48 6.20 -37.36
N GLU A 197 2.51 5.91 -36.50
CA GLU A 197 1.09 5.84 -36.89
C GLU A 197 0.46 7.23 -37.06
N LYS A 198 0.95 8.27 -36.38
CA LYS A 198 0.47 9.66 -36.55
C LYS A 198 1.05 10.41 -37.76
N LEU A 199 1.99 9.81 -38.50
CA LEU A 199 2.58 10.43 -39.71
C LEU A 199 2.07 9.82 -41.04
N ASN A 200 1.15 8.85 -40.99
CA ASN A 200 0.55 8.23 -42.18
C ASN A 200 -0.97 8.45 -42.27
N LEU A 201 -1.42 9.68 -41.99
CA LEU A 201 -2.74 10.23 -42.35
C LEU A 201 -2.61 11.72 -42.71
#